data_AF-A0A0A7H7N5-F1
#
_entry.id   AF-A0A0A7H7N5-F1
#
_cell.length_a   1.000
_cell.length_b   1.000
_cell.length_c   1.000
_cell.angle_alpha   90.00
_cell.angle_beta   90.00
_cell.angle_gamma   90.00
#
_symmetry.space_group_name_H-M   'P 1'
#
loop_
_entity.id
_entity.type
_entity.pdbx_description
1 polymer ?
#
loop_
_entity_poly.entity_id
_entity_poly.type
_entity_poly.pdbx_seq_one_letter_code
_entity_poly.pdbx_strand_id
1 'polypeptide(L)'
;CNLAGIPHPTFSREPVPFSLSPRLSNQWGLEAAVEAAAEFLNKAVKPVMVGGPKLRVAHAGDAFVELADASGYALAVMPSAKGLVPEHHPHFIGTYWGAVSTAFCAEIVESADAYLFAGPIFNDYSSVGYSLLLKKEKAIIVQPDRVTIANGPSFGCVLMKDFLRALAKKLNHNNTA
;
A
#
# COMPACT_ATOMS: atom_id res chain seq x y z
N CYS A 1 20.39 20.18 38.98
CA CYS A 1 21.56 20.12 38.07
C CYS A 1 21.23 19.22 36.88
N ASN A 2 21.22 19.74 35.66
CA ASN A 2 21.00 18.95 34.44
C ASN A 2 22.36 18.46 33.89
N LEU A 3 22.90 17.41 34.51
CA LEU A 3 24.16 16.78 34.08
C LEU A 3 24.07 16.23 32.65
N ALA A 4 22.88 15.85 32.17
CA ALA A 4 22.65 15.34 30.81
C ALA A 4 22.75 16.42 29.73
N GLY A 5 22.61 17.70 30.09
CA GLY A 5 22.76 18.83 29.17
C GLY A 5 24.19 19.36 29.06
N ILE A 6 25.15 18.79 29.79
CA ILE A 6 26.54 19.26 29.75
C ILE A 6 27.19 18.70 28.48
N PRO A 7 27.61 19.57 27.53
CA PRO A 7 28.26 19.12 26.32
C PRO A 7 29.60 18.46 26.66
N HIS A 8 29.80 17.24 26.20
CA HIS A 8 31.07 16.53 26.38
C HIS A 8 32.11 17.08 25.38
N PRO A 9 33.37 17.33 25.79
CA PRO A 9 34.40 17.91 24.92
C PRO A 9 34.64 17.13 23.61
N THR A 10 34.42 15.81 23.64
CA THR A 10 34.52 14.92 22.47
C THR A 10 33.42 15.15 21.43
N PHE A 11 32.26 15.70 21.82
CA PHE A 11 31.14 16.05 20.94
C PHE A 11 31.06 17.57 20.69
N SER A 12 32.22 18.25 20.70
CA SER A 12 32.34 19.71 20.46
C SER A 12 32.05 20.13 19.03
N ARG A 13 32.02 19.18 18.09
CA ARG A 13 31.61 19.40 16.70
C ARG A 13 30.28 18.73 16.48
N GLU A 14 29.36 19.44 15.83
CA GLU A 14 28.17 18.79 15.31
C GLU A 14 28.62 17.65 14.38
N PRO A 15 28.03 16.45 14.53
CA PRO A 15 28.33 15.35 13.62
C PRO A 15 28.01 15.81 12.20
N VAL A 16 28.86 15.41 11.23
CA VAL A 16 28.58 15.67 9.82
C VAL A 16 27.16 15.15 9.53
N PRO A 17 26.23 16.01 9.05
CA PRO A 17 24.87 15.58 8.80
C PRO A 17 24.88 14.39 7.85
N PHE A 18 24.26 13.29 8.26
CA PHE A 18 24.12 12.12 7.42
C PHE A 18 23.18 12.47 6.25
N SER A 19 23.76 12.71 5.07
CA SER A 19 23.03 13.09 3.87
C SER A 19 22.92 11.89 2.93
N LEU A 20 21.74 11.28 2.88
CA LEU A 20 21.39 10.31 1.84
C LEU A 20 20.67 11.04 0.72
N SER A 21 21.09 10.79 -0.52
CA SER A 21 20.33 11.26 -1.68
C SER A 21 18.88 10.76 -1.60
N PRO A 22 17.89 11.62 -1.88
CA PRO A 22 16.50 11.20 -1.89
C PRO A 22 16.31 10.10 -2.93
N ARG A 23 15.54 9.08 -2.57
CA ARG A 23 15.16 8.03 -3.52
C ARG A 23 14.20 8.64 -4.53
N LEU A 24 14.38 8.29 -5.80
CA LEU A 24 13.53 8.75 -6.91
C LEU A 24 13.03 7.53 -7.68
N SER A 25 11.80 7.63 -8.18
CA SER A 25 11.26 6.64 -9.11
C SER A 25 11.94 6.76 -10.48
N ASN A 26 12.15 5.64 -11.15
CA ASN A 26 12.43 5.61 -12.58
C ASN A 26 11.15 6.02 -13.33
N GLN A 27 11.21 7.12 -14.07
CA GLN A 27 10.04 7.69 -14.74
C GLN A 27 9.41 6.73 -15.76
N TRP A 28 10.21 6.08 -16.61
CA TRP A 28 9.69 5.11 -17.59
C TRP A 28 9.11 3.88 -16.91
N GLY A 29 9.76 3.41 -15.83
CA GLY A 29 9.25 2.29 -15.03
C GLY A 29 7.93 2.62 -14.34
N LEU A 30 7.81 3.85 -13.81
CA LEU A 30 6.60 4.35 -13.18
C LEU A 30 5.44 4.42 -14.18
N GLU A 31 5.67 5.03 -15.35
CA GLU A 31 4.65 5.15 -16.40
C GLU A 31 4.18 3.78 -16.89
N ALA A 32 5.11 2.85 -17.15
CA ALA A 32 4.77 1.49 -17.57
C ALA A 32 4.00 0.72 -16.48
N ALA A 33 4.39 0.85 -15.21
CA ALA A 33 3.69 0.23 -14.10
C ALA A 33 2.27 0.78 -13.93
N VAL A 34 2.10 2.10 -14.03
CA VAL A 34 0.80 2.77 -13.91
C VAL A 34 -0.12 2.38 -15.05
N GLU A 35 0.38 2.35 -16.29
CA GLU A 35 -0.42 1.96 -17.45
C GLU A 35 -0.93 0.53 -17.32
N ALA A 36 -0.03 -0.42 -17.01
CA ALA A 36 -0.39 -1.81 -16.84
C ALA A 36 -1.36 -2.02 -15.65
N ALA A 37 -1.19 -1.27 -14.56
CA ALA A 37 -2.06 -1.36 -13.39
C ALA A 37 -3.44 -0.76 -13.67
N ALA A 38 -3.49 0.38 -14.37
CA ALA A 38 -4.74 1.01 -14.75
C ALA A 38 -5.53 0.14 -15.74
N GLU A 39 -4.86 -0.43 -16.74
CA GLU A 39 -5.50 -1.36 -17.68
C GLU A 39 -6.09 -2.59 -16.95
N PHE A 40 -5.35 -3.12 -15.98
CA PHE A 40 -5.81 -4.26 -15.17
C PHE A 40 -7.02 -3.90 -14.30
N LEU A 41 -6.95 -2.78 -13.56
CA LEU A 41 -7.97 -2.38 -12.59
C LEU A 41 -9.23 -1.81 -13.27
N ASN A 42 -9.11 -1.08 -14.37
CA ASN A 42 -10.27 -0.53 -15.08
C ASN A 42 -11.13 -1.61 -15.75
N LYS A 43 -10.61 -2.83 -15.92
CA LYS A 43 -11.38 -4.00 -16.40
C LYS A 43 -12.12 -4.73 -15.26
N ALA A 44 -11.76 -4.46 -14.01
CA ALA A 44 -12.36 -5.11 -12.85
C ALA A 44 -13.71 -4.46 -12.51
N VAL A 45 -14.67 -5.27 -12.09
CA VAL A 45 -16.01 -4.85 -11.68
C VAL A 45 -16.04 -4.55 -10.18
N LYS A 46 -15.37 -5.39 -9.37
CA LYS A 46 -15.34 -5.27 -7.90
C LYS A 46 -13.91 -5.28 -7.36
N PRO A 47 -13.06 -4.31 -7.75
CA PRO A 47 -11.73 -4.15 -7.18
C PRO A 47 -11.77 -3.72 -5.71
N VAL A 48 -10.82 -4.23 -4.92
CA VAL A 48 -10.67 -3.88 -3.50
C VAL A 48 -9.23 -3.50 -3.18
N MET A 49 -9.05 -2.53 -2.29
CA MET A 49 -7.74 -2.07 -1.82
C MET A 49 -7.47 -2.55 -0.39
N VAL A 50 -6.27 -3.05 -0.14
CA VAL A 50 -5.85 -3.48 1.21
C VAL A 50 -4.51 -2.83 1.58
N GLY A 51 -4.55 -2.00 2.61
CA GLY A 51 -3.37 -1.34 3.16
C GLY A 51 -2.56 -2.25 4.07
N GLY A 52 -1.27 -2.37 3.81
CA GLY A 52 -0.31 -3.18 4.57
C GLY A 52 0.67 -2.34 5.39
N PRO A 53 1.46 -2.97 6.28
CA PRO A 53 2.31 -2.29 7.24
C PRO A 53 3.43 -1.46 6.60
N LYS A 54 3.82 -1.76 5.36
CA LYS A 54 4.87 -1.00 4.67
C LYS A 54 4.42 0.35 4.12
N LEU A 55 3.13 0.69 4.18
CA LEU A 55 2.62 2.04 3.88
C LEU A 55 3.34 3.11 4.71
N ARG A 56 3.61 2.82 5.99
CA ARG A 56 4.32 3.73 6.90
C ARG A 56 5.75 4.00 6.44
N VAL A 57 6.49 2.94 6.11
CA VAL A 57 7.90 3.04 5.68
C VAL A 57 8.02 3.76 4.34
N ALA A 58 7.02 3.61 3.47
CA ALA A 58 6.96 4.29 2.19
C ALA A 58 6.39 5.72 2.25
N HIS A 59 5.96 6.20 3.42
CA HIS A 59 5.26 7.48 3.59
C HIS A 59 4.12 7.66 2.57
N ALA A 60 3.35 6.59 2.35
CA ALA A 60 2.38 6.49 1.28
C ALA A 60 0.91 6.44 1.76
N GLY A 61 0.65 6.72 3.05
CA GLY A 61 -0.70 6.72 3.63
C GLY A 61 -1.64 7.68 2.89
N ASP A 62 -1.24 8.95 2.74
CA ASP A 62 -2.06 9.96 2.04
C ASP A 62 -2.30 9.58 0.58
N ALA A 63 -1.27 9.06 -0.11
CA ALA A 63 -1.38 8.63 -1.50
C ALA A 63 -2.33 7.43 -1.67
N PHE A 64 -2.40 6.56 -0.67
CA PHE A 64 -3.31 5.42 -0.65
C PHE A 64 -4.76 5.85 -0.44
N VAL A 65 -4.99 6.86 0.42
CA VAL A 65 -6.31 7.47 0.62
C VAL A 65 -6.75 8.22 -0.64
N GLU A 66 -5.86 9.03 -1.24
CA GLU A 66 -6.12 9.75 -2.50
C GLU A 66 -6.53 8.79 -3.63
N LEU A 67 -5.91 7.61 -3.70
CA LEU A 67 -6.29 6.56 -4.64
C LEU A 67 -7.68 5.97 -4.32
N ALA A 68 -7.99 5.75 -3.05
CA ALA A 68 -9.31 5.27 -2.63
C ALA A 68 -10.42 6.28 -2.97
N ASP A 69 -10.19 7.58 -2.70
CA ASP A 69 -11.11 8.66 -3.06
C ASP A 69 -11.34 8.74 -4.58
N ALA A 70 -10.25 8.69 -5.36
CA ALA A 70 -10.35 8.78 -6.82
C ALA A 70 -11.06 7.57 -7.44
N SER A 71 -10.78 6.37 -6.94
CA SER A 71 -11.28 5.11 -7.49
C SER A 71 -12.66 4.69 -6.97
N GLY A 72 -13.05 5.14 -5.78
CA GLY A 72 -14.27 4.68 -5.09
C GLY A 72 -14.19 3.25 -4.55
N TYR A 73 -12.99 2.66 -4.50
CA TYR A 73 -12.82 1.25 -4.12
C TYR A 73 -13.02 1.04 -2.62
N ALA A 74 -13.56 -0.14 -2.28
CA ALA A 74 -13.58 -0.59 -0.89
C ALA A 74 -12.15 -0.71 -0.35
N LEU A 75 -11.98 -0.31 0.90
CA LEU A 75 -10.68 -0.10 1.54
C LEU A 75 -10.61 -0.90 2.84
N ALA A 76 -9.69 -1.87 2.90
CA ALA A 76 -9.38 -2.60 4.11
C ALA A 76 -7.93 -2.35 4.54
N VAL A 77 -7.57 -2.79 5.74
CA VAL A 77 -6.18 -2.82 6.22
C VAL A 77 -5.82 -4.20 6.76
N MET A 78 -4.57 -4.61 6.60
CA MET A 78 -4.00 -5.76 7.31
C MET A 78 -3.92 -5.45 8.81
N PRO A 79 -3.94 -6.46 9.70
CA PRO A 79 -3.89 -6.25 11.15
C PRO A 79 -2.68 -5.42 11.61
N SER A 80 -1.51 -5.62 10.97
CA SER A 80 -0.28 -4.88 11.26
C SER A 80 -0.24 -3.46 10.70
N ALA A 81 -1.26 -3.07 9.93
CA ALA A 81 -1.43 -1.75 9.33
C ALA A 81 -2.54 -0.93 10.00
N LYS A 82 -3.10 -1.41 11.12
CA LYS A 82 -4.15 -0.72 11.87
C LYS A 82 -3.71 0.70 12.25
N GLY A 83 -4.60 1.68 12.06
CA GLY A 83 -4.33 3.10 12.31
C GLY A 83 -3.43 3.80 11.28
N LEU A 84 -2.96 3.13 10.22
CA LEU A 84 -2.17 3.78 9.16
C LEU A 84 -3.04 4.49 8.11
N VAL A 85 -4.35 4.22 8.12
CA VAL A 85 -5.31 4.76 7.16
C VAL A 85 -6.53 5.27 7.95
N PRO A 86 -7.18 6.38 7.56
CA PRO A 86 -8.35 6.90 8.26
C PRO A 86 -9.51 5.90 8.27
N GLU A 87 -9.90 5.43 9.46
CA GLU A 87 -10.97 4.43 9.60
C GLU A 87 -12.38 5.02 9.50
N HIS A 88 -12.49 6.35 9.51
CA HIS A 88 -13.74 7.08 9.27
C HIS A 88 -13.98 7.34 7.77
N HIS A 89 -13.12 6.84 6.90
CA HIS A 89 -13.27 6.97 5.46
C HIS A 89 -14.53 6.21 4.98
N PRO A 90 -15.36 6.78 4.11
CA PRO A 90 -16.66 6.21 3.73
C PRO A 90 -16.55 4.81 3.11
N HIS A 91 -15.45 4.52 2.40
CA HIS A 91 -15.19 3.22 1.79
C HIS A 91 -14.42 2.24 2.70
N PHE A 92 -14.16 2.58 3.96
CA PHE A 92 -13.41 1.71 4.87
C PHE A 92 -14.28 0.53 5.36
N ILE A 93 -13.88 -0.69 5.02
CA ILE A 93 -14.61 -1.92 5.35
C ILE A 93 -14.02 -2.71 6.53
N GLY A 94 -12.91 -2.23 7.11
CA GLY A 94 -12.32 -2.80 8.32
C GLY A 94 -10.97 -3.48 8.12
N THR A 95 -10.71 -4.48 8.96
CA THR A 95 -9.45 -5.22 8.98
C THR A 95 -9.59 -6.55 8.26
N TYR A 96 -8.79 -6.74 7.21
CA TYR A 96 -8.69 -8.01 6.49
C TYR A 96 -7.61 -8.89 7.12
N TRP A 97 -8.03 -10.02 7.67
CA TRP A 97 -7.19 -11.01 8.32
C TRP A 97 -7.77 -12.43 8.17
N GLY A 98 -8.17 -12.81 6.95
CA GLY A 98 -8.74 -14.12 6.67
C GLY A 98 -9.98 -14.41 7.51
N ALA A 99 -10.04 -15.59 8.15
CA ALA A 99 -11.17 -16.02 8.95
C ALA A 99 -11.46 -15.15 10.20
N VAL A 100 -10.51 -14.30 10.63
CA VAL A 100 -10.66 -13.41 11.78
C VAL A 100 -10.78 -11.93 11.36
N SER A 101 -11.24 -11.69 10.14
CA SER A 101 -11.49 -10.33 9.63
C SER A 101 -12.65 -9.65 10.34
N THR A 102 -12.76 -8.33 10.16
CA THR A 102 -14.00 -7.60 10.43
C THR A 102 -15.16 -8.25 9.66
N ALA A 103 -16.37 -8.26 10.25
CA ALA A 103 -17.54 -8.87 9.64
C ALA A 103 -17.73 -8.41 8.18
N PHE A 104 -17.98 -9.37 7.27
CA PHE A 104 -18.13 -9.18 5.82
C PHE A 104 -16.86 -8.74 5.07
N CYS A 105 -15.80 -8.29 5.75
CA CYS A 105 -14.58 -7.82 5.10
C CYS A 105 -13.84 -8.96 4.38
N ALA A 106 -13.80 -10.16 4.97
CA ALA A 106 -13.16 -11.31 4.35
C ALA A 106 -13.87 -11.70 3.06
N GLU A 107 -15.20 -11.78 3.10
CA GLU A 107 -16.04 -12.17 1.97
C GLU A 107 -15.93 -11.15 0.83
N ILE A 108 -15.91 -9.85 1.15
CA ILE A 108 -15.70 -8.78 0.15
C ILE A 108 -14.31 -8.92 -0.50
N VAL A 109 -13.26 -9.05 0.31
CA VAL A 109 -11.88 -9.14 -0.17
C VAL A 109 -11.64 -10.45 -0.93
N GLU A 110 -12.15 -11.59 -0.48
CA GLU A 110 -11.87 -12.87 -1.13
C GLU A 110 -12.74 -13.10 -2.38
N SER A 111 -13.93 -12.50 -2.45
CA SER A 111 -14.83 -12.60 -3.62
C SER A 111 -14.54 -11.58 -4.73
N ALA A 112 -13.69 -10.58 -4.47
CA ALA A 112 -13.35 -9.56 -5.45
C ALA A 112 -12.60 -10.14 -6.68
N ASP A 113 -12.71 -9.43 -7.80
CA ASP A 113 -12.13 -9.84 -9.09
C ASP A 113 -10.73 -9.24 -9.33
N ALA A 114 -10.39 -8.18 -8.60
CA ALA A 114 -9.04 -7.63 -8.51
C ALA A 114 -8.74 -7.11 -7.09
N TYR A 115 -7.48 -7.22 -6.67
CA TYR A 115 -7.02 -6.70 -5.38
C TYR A 115 -5.78 -5.85 -5.55
N LEU A 116 -5.73 -4.68 -4.90
CA LEU A 116 -4.51 -3.90 -4.76
C LEU A 116 -4.03 -3.98 -3.32
N PHE A 117 -2.93 -4.70 -3.09
CA PHE A 117 -2.28 -4.75 -1.79
C PHE A 117 -1.14 -3.74 -1.73
N ALA A 118 -1.30 -2.69 -0.92
CA ALA A 118 -0.32 -1.64 -0.74
C ALA A 118 0.59 -1.93 0.47
N GLY A 119 1.80 -2.38 0.21
CA GLY A 119 2.79 -2.69 1.24
C GLY A 119 2.49 -3.91 2.11
N PRO A 120 1.98 -5.04 1.55
CA PRO A 120 1.63 -6.20 2.35
C PRO A 120 2.88 -6.89 2.90
N ILE A 121 2.69 -7.55 4.03
CA ILE A 121 3.60 -8.58 4.55
C ILE A 121 2.73 -9.81 4.74
N PHE A 122 2.95 -10.84 3.92
CA PHE A 122 2.32 -12.15 4.06
C PHE A 122 3.30 -13.10 4.75
N ASN A 123 3.07 -13.30 6.04
CA ASN A 123 3.73 -14.30 6.88
C ASN A 123 2.69 -15.26 7.45
N ASP A 124 3.13 -16.26 8.21
CA ASP A 124 2.29 -17.22 8.94
C ASP A 124 1.17 -16.53 9.75
N TYR A 125 1.47 -15.46 10.49
CA TYR A 125 0.46 -14.74 11.29
C TYR A 125 -0.56 -13.96 10.45
N SER A 126 -0.09 -13.12 9.53
CA SER A 126 -0.97 -12.29 8.69
C SER A 126 -1.80 -13.09 7.68
N SER A 127 -1.35 -14.32 7.36
CA SER A 127 -2.07 -15.24 6.48
C SER A 127 -2.89 -16.31 7.21
N VAL A 128 -2.94 -16.24 8.55
CA VAL A 128 -3.67 -17.21 9.40
C VAL A 128 -3.24 -18.65 9.08
N GLY A 129 -1.93 -18.89 9.02
CA GLY A 129 -1.37 -20.19 8.65
C GLY A 129 -1.54 -20.52 7.17
N TYR A 130 -1.34 -19.54 6.27
CA TYR A 130 -1.46 -19.69 4.81
C TYR A 130 -2.85 -20.09 4.31
N SER A 131 -3.90 -19.72 5.05
CA SER A 131 -5.29 -20.09 4.74
C SER A 131 -6.05 -19.04 3.91
N LEU A 132 -5.44 -17.92 3.54
CA LEU A 132 -6.10 -16.86 2.77
C LEU A 132 -6.47 -17.34 1.36
N LEU A 133 -7.68 -17.04 0.90
CA LEU A 133 -8.17 -17.47 -0.43
C LEU A 133 -7.79 -16.50 -1.57
N LEU A 134 -6.64 -15.83 -1.45
CA LEU A 134 -6.18 -14.84 -2.41
C LEU A 134 -5.55 -15.50 -3.65
N LYS A 135 -6.03 -15.10 -4.83
CA LYS A 135 -5.45 -15.50 -6.12
C LYS A 135 -4.39 -14.48 -6.55
N LYS A 136 -3.16 -14.94 -6.77
CA LYS A 136 -2.03 -14.06 -7.11
C LYS A 136 -2.22 -13.38 -8.46
N GLU A 137 -2.95 -14.04 -9.36
CA GLU A 137 -3.30 -13.58 -10.70
C GLU A 137 -4.29 -12.41 -10.66
N LYS A 138 -5.00 -12.23 -9.55
CA LYS A 138 -5.93 -11.12 -9.32
C LYS A 138 -5.28 -9.95 -8.58
N ALA A 139 -4.03 -10.10 -8.13
CA ALA A 139 -3.42 -9.17 -7.18
C ALA A 139 -2.40 -8.25 -7.86
N ILE A 140 -2.51 -6.95 -7.56
CA ILE A 140 -1.42 -5.99 -7.69
C ILE A 140 -0.73 -5.87 -6.33
N ILE A 141 0.54 -6.26 -6.27
CA ILE A 141 1.36 -6.16 -5.06
C ILE A 141 2.27 -4.95 -5.20
N VAL A 142 1.98 -3.92 -4.42
CA VAL A 142 2.78 -2.70 -4.35
C VAL A 142 3.71 -2.82 -3.15
N GLN A 143 5.01 -2.97 -3.39
CA GLN A 143 6.07 -2.86 -2.38
C GLN A 143 6.64 -1.43 -2.36
N PRO A 144 7.44 -1.03 -1.36
CA PRO A 144 7.95 0.33 -1.25
C PRO A 144 8.66 0.87 -2.49
N ASP A 145 9.34 0.01 -3.24
CA ASP A 145 10.21 0.31 -4.38
C ASP A 145 9.94 -0.58 -5.61
N ARG A 146 8.83 -1.33 -5.62
CA ARG A 146 8.49 -2.28 -6.68
C ARG A 146 6.99 -2.51 -6.78
N VAL A 147 6.49 -2.65 -8.00
CA VAL A 147 5.10 -3.04 -8.28
C VAL A 147 5.07 -4.32 -9.08
N THR A 148 4.26 -5.30 -8.67
CA THR A 148 4.04 -6.55 -9.41
C THR A 148 2.55 -6.69 -9.71
N ILE A 149 2.21 -6.97 -10.96
CA ILE A 149 0.82 -7.02 -11.44
C ILE A 149 0.47 -8.45 -11.82
N ALA A 150 -0.63 -8.99 -11.27
CA ALA A 150 -1.21 -10.28 -11.63
C ALA A 150 -0.22 -11.45 -11.64
N ASN A 151 0.75 -11.46 -10.71
CA ASN A 151 1.86 -12.43 -10.66
C ASN A 151 2.72 -12.50 -11.95
N GLY A 152 2.68 -11.47 -12.78
CA GLY A 152 3.40 -11.37 -14.04
C GLY A 152 4.45 -10.26 -14.02
N PRO A 153 4.30 -9.19 -14.83
CA PRO A 153 5.30 -8.15 -14.94
C PRO A 153 5.55 -7.46 -13.60
N SER A 154 6.84 -7.23 -13.32
CA SER A 154 7.29 -6.57 -12.11
C SER A 154 8.19 -5.40 -12.46
N PHE A 155 7.83 -4.22 -11.96
CA PHE A 155 8.51 -2.96 -12.21
C PHE A 155 9.28 -2.56 -10.96
N GLY A 156 10.61 -2.59 -11.02
CA GLY A 156 11.49 -2.15 -9.93
C GLY A 156 11.83 -0.65 -10.02
N CYS A 157 12.40 -0.10 -8.95
CA CYS A 157 12.75 1.31 -8.84
C CYS A 157 11.53 2.23 -9.02
N VAL A 158 10.37 1.81 -8.54
CA VAL A 158 9.11 2.57 -8.56
C VAL A 158 8.67 2.78 -7.12
N LEU A 159 8.68 4.02 -6.65
CA LEU A 159 8.27 4.32 -5.29
C LEU A 159 6.75 4.18 -5.16
N MET A 160 6.32 3.49 -4.11
CA MET A 160 4.90 3.27 -3.80
C MET A 160 4.09 4.56 -3.80
N LYS A 161 4.61 5.62 -3.17
CA LYS A 161 3.95 6.92 -3.09
C LYS A 161 3.69 7.53 -4.47
N ASP A 162 4.69 7.49 -5.34
CA ASP A 162 4.59 8.06 -6.70
C ASP A 162 3.63 7.22 -7.56
N PHE A 163 3.74 5.89 -7.45
CA PHE A 163 2.85 4.96 -8.13
C PHE A 163 1.38 5.18 -7.76
N LEU A 164 1.04 5.21 -6.46
CA LEU A 164 -0.35 5.37 -6.02
C LEU A 164 -0.94 6.71 -6.49
N ARG A 165 -0.17 7.80 -6.41
CA ARG A 165 -0.59 9.12 -6.90
C ARG A 165 -0.78 9.18 -8.42
N ALA A 166 0.13 8.56 -9.17
CA ALA A 166 0.03 8.52 -10.62
C ALA A 166 -1.14 7.63 -11.07
N LEU A 167 -1.37 6.51 -10.37
CA LEU A 167 -2.48 5.61 -10.61
C LEU A 167 -3.83 6.27 -10.32
N ALA A 168 -3.93 7.06 -9.24
CA ALA A 168 -5.16 7.78 -8.89
C ALA A 168 -5.67 8.69 -10.02
N LYS A 169 -4.75 9.24 -10.83
CA LYS A 169 -5.10 10.11 -11.98
C LYS A 169 -5.55 9.34 -13.22
N LYS A 170 -5.28 8.03 -13.28
CA LYS A 170 -5.52 7.18 -14.46
C LYS A 170 -6.70 6.21 -14.27
N LEU A 171 -7.11 5.95 -13.04
CA LEU A 171 -8.25 5.08 -12.77
C LEU A 171 -9.56 5.80 -13.04
N ASN A 172 -10.52 5.04 -13.57
CA ASN A 172 -11.90 5.47 -13.64
C ASN A 172 -12.56 5.24 -12.27
N HIS A 173 -13.39 6.18 -11.84
CA HIS A 173 -14.18 6.00 -10.63
C HIS A 173 -15.16 4.82 -10.81
N ASN A 174 -15.19 3.91 -9.85
CA ASN A 174 -16.06 2.75 -9.90
C ASN A 174 -17.39 3.05 -9.22
N ASN A 175 -18.44 3.14 -10.04
CA ASN A 175 -19.82 3.36 -9.58
C ASN A 175 -20.54 2.06 -9.19
N THR A 176 -19.88 0.90 -9.26
CA THR A 176 -20.52 -0.42 -9.10
C THR A 176 -20.60 -0.88 -7.64
N ALA A 177 -20.71 0.08 -6.71
CA ALA A 177 -20.86 -0.17 -5.28
C ALA A 177 -22.31 -0.46 -4.89
#